data_AF-A0A935LYY1-F1
#
_entry.id   AF-A0A935LYY1-F1
#
_cell.length_a   1.000
_cell.length_b   1.000
_cell.length_c   1.000
_cell.angle_alpha   90.00
_cell.angle_beta   90.00
_cell.angle_gamma   90.00
#
_symmetry.space_group_name_H-M   'P 1'
#
loop_
_entity.id
_entity.type
_entity.pdbx_description
1 polymer ?
#
loop_
_entity_poly.entity_id
_entity_poly.type
_entity_poly.pdbx_seq_one_letter_code
_entity_poly.pdbx_strand_id
1 'polypeptide(L)'
;MLEIKENKIIQTIGDQKKEWSIQELLEIPDPLSGEPLELRNAAMFKVVEMAEVLYNELSKTALLRYDFWKQFNPDRIVEQKFQYTTKVTLTYQWELMIDSKGLHYKDISGDYTPQLGAITDQLFSDFWFYGPSLPIPELFLRKQLVTIIRNAFMQAGSPASYKHFELFEYPTIGDLTHHWVNGDHKVSDFIFIRDYGIEIGATNWHDGLVYLKFLSFEHFLTVPSSENSIITPEIRVEIEALLQRKATYKKLEDITHPEINAVSKRLFMDNAGQVQYIHLHGFGEDYKASYSEEAAWRAELIDQYIHRLSVEENEFTILHIVKNLELNGVKNIGELIFKAAKNATPKGRQTLSKILFDQYDAENGAEALISLLEYERYTDYWRDYVFKSMFKMRNNKNVQHFIIEKLKGDHKIHFEKSVDVLRAWNYRGDEDQLDRNLLNELNWDDATAHDPNFRSALDKTIKIIQKK
;
A
#
# COMPACT_ATOMS: atom_id res chain seq x y z
N MET A 1 8.42 40.96 4.82
CA MET A 1 9.86 41.32 4.95
C MET A 1 10.61 40.10 5.41
N LEU A 2 11.56 39.64 4.60
CA LEU A 2 12.36 38.45 4.84
C LEU A 2 13.74 38.79 5.43
N GLU A 3 14.08 38.19 6.57
CA GLU A 3 15.41 38.22 7.17
C GLU A 3 16.06 36.82 7.03
N ILE A 4 17.16 36.74 6.29
CA ILE A 4 17.97 35.52 6.16
C ILE A 4 19.21 35.69 7.03
N LYS A 5 19.31 34.90 8.10
CA LYS A 5 20.45 34.90 9.03
C LYS A 5 21.26 33.62 8.89
N GLU A 6 22.45 33.61 9.45
CA GLU A 6 23.40 32.49 9.35
C GLU A 6 22.79 31.14 9.75
N ASN A 7 21.90 31.13 10.76
CA ASN A 7 21.28 29.93 11.29
C ASN A 7 19.74 29.92 11.29
N LYS A 8 19.08 30.93 10.72
CA LYS A 8 17.61 31.08 10.82
C LYS A 8 17.03 31.86 9.64
N ILE A 9 15.81 31.52 9.22
CA ILE A 9 15.03 32.30 8.24
C ILE A 9 13.78 32.82 8.94
N ILE A 10 13.58 34.13 8.90
CA ILE A 10 12.47 34.81 9.58
C ILE A 10 11.69 35.63 8.55
N GLN A 11 10.39 35.39 8.45
CA GLN A 11 9.48 36.14 7.61
C GLN A 11 8.55 36.99 8.47
N THR A 12 8.44 38.27 8.16
CA THR A 12 7.48 39.19 8.81
C THR A 12 6.29 39.42 7.87
N ILE A 13 5.09 39.02 8.30
CA ILE A 13 3.82 39.17 7.59
C ILE A 13 2.90 40.04 8.46
N GLY A 14 2.60 41.26 8.01
CA GLY A 14 1.93 42.26 8.86
C GLY A 14 2.73 42.50 10.14
N ASP A 15 2.08 42.35 11.30
CA ASP A 15 2.71 42.50 12.63
C ASP A 15 3.30 41.20 13.19
N GLN A 16 3.18 40.08 12.47
CA GLN A 16 3.63 38.76 12.95
C GLN A 16 4.99 38.39 12.35
N LYS A 17 5.88 37.87 13.21
CA LYS A 17 7.15 37.26 12.80
C LYS A 17 7.07 35.74 12.89
N LYS A 18 7.31 35.07 11.77
CA LYS A 18 7.43 33.61 11.69
C LYS A 18 8.90 33.24 11.51
N GLU A 19 9.44 32.51 12.47
CA GLU A 19 10.72 31.81 12.31
C GLU A 19 10.44 30.44 11.69
N TRP A 20 11.06 30.17 10.55
CA TRP A 20 10.86 28.93 9.81
C TRP A 20 11.94 27.92 10.15
N SER A 21 11.55 26.66 10.37
CA SER A 21 12.52 25.57 10.42
C SER A 21 12.97 25.17 9.01
N ILE A 22 14.18 24.59 8.92
CA ILE A 22 14.74 24.10 7.66
C ILE A 22 13.88 22.99 7.05
N GLN A 23 13.38 22.10 7.90
CA GLN A 23 12.50 21.02 7.47
C GLN A 23 11.19 21.58 6.89
N GLU A 24 10.56 22.54 7.56
CA GLU A 24 9.34 23.19 7.06
C GLU A 24 9.55 23.85 5.69
N LEU A 25 10.67 24.57 5.49
CA LEU A 25 10.95 25.22 4.21
C LEU A 25 11.18 24.21 3.07
N LEU A 26 11.72 23.03 3.38
CA LEU A 26 11.93 21.96 2.41
C LEU A 26 10.71 21.06 2.20
N GLU A 27 9.66 21.17 3.00
CA GLU A 27 8.50 20.27 2.91
C GLU A 27 7.21 20.99 2.51
N ILE A 28 7.09 22.29 2.79
CA ILE A 28 5.86 23.05 2.56
C ILE A 28 5.83 23.61 1.11
N PRO A 29 4.68 23.56 0.42
CA PRO A 29 4.49 24.21 -0.87
C PRO A 29 4.49 25.74 -0.74
N ASP A 30 4.93 26.44 -1.78
CA ASP A 30 4.96 27.91 -1.81
C ASP A 30 5.61 28.55 -0.55
N PRO A 31 6.79 28.06 -0.10
CA PRO A 31 7.41 28.57 1.11
C PRO A 31 7.75 30.05 0.93
N LEU A 32 7.59 30.83 2.00
CA LEU A 32 7.84 32.27 2.01
C LEU A 32 6.94 33.04 1.02
N SER A 33 5.71 32.56 0.82
CA SER A 33 4.68 33.22 0.00
C SER A 33 4.54 34.71 0.35
N GLY A 34 4.27 35.53 -0.67
CA GLY A 34 4.18 36.99 -0.56
C GLY A 34 5.52 37.73 -0.65
N GLU A 35 6.67 37.04 -0.62
CA GLU A 35 7.97 37.62 -0.95
C GLU A 35 8.28 37.46 -2.45
N PRO A 36 9.05 38.37 -3.07
CA PRO A 36 9.54 38.24 -4.44
C PRO A 36 10.29 36.92 -4.69
N LEU A 37 10.14 36.33 -5.88
CA LEU A 37 10.78 35.06 -6.23
C LEU A 37 12.30 35.07 -6.06
N GLU A 38 12.97 36.19 -6.29
CA GLU A 38 14.42 36.32 -6.11
C GLU A 38 14.82 36.11 -4.64
N LEU A 39 14.05 36.67 -3.72
CA LEU A 39 14.28 36.51 -2.28
C LEU A 39 13.94 35.10 -1.82
N ARG A 40 12.89 34.50 -2.38
CA ARG A 40 12.49 33.12 -2.10
C ARG A 40 13.55 32.14 -2.60
N ASN A 41 14.06 32.31 -3.82
CA ASN A 41 15.17 31.51 -4.36
C ASN A 41 16.42 31.63 -3.50
N ALA A 42 16.83 32.87 -3.15
CA ALA A 42 17.99 33.10 -2.31
C ALA A 42 17.84 32.40 -0.94
N ALA A 43 16.64 32.44 -0.36
CA ALA A 43 16.33 31.70 0.85
C ALA A 43 16.45 30.18 0.64
N MET A 44 15.89 29.61 -0.43
CA MET A 44 15.99 28.17 -0.70
C MET A 44 17.44 27.69 -0.88
N PHE A 45 18.29 28.46 -1.55
CA PHE A 45 19.73 28.14 -1.61
C PHE A 45 20.38 28.19 -0.23
N LYS A 46 20.02 29.17 0.61
CA LYS A 46 20.51 29.23 1.98
C LYS A 46 20.01 28.07 2.84
N VAL A 47 18.76 27.65 2.66
CA VAL A 47 18.18 26.47 3.32
C VAL A 47 19.01 25.22 3.02
N VAL A 48 19.44 25.03 1.77
CA VAL A 48 20.32 23.91 1.40
C VAL A 48 21.67 23.97 2.10
N GLU A 49 22.31 25.14 2.18
CA GLU A 49 23.57 25.29 2.93
C GLU A 49 23.40 24.88 4.40
N MET A 50 22.32 25.33 5.04
CA MET A 50 22.02 25.03 6.45
C MET A 50 21.64 23.56 6.68
N ALA A 51 20.92 22.97 5.72
CA ALA A 51 20.45 21.60 5.77
C ALA A 51 21.58 20.56 5.67
N GLU A 52 22.77 20.93 5.17
CA GLU A 52 23.91 20.01 5.03
C GLU A 52 24.37 19.45 6.39
N VAL A 53 24.25 20.22 7.46
CA VAL A 53 24.57 19.78 8.83
C VAL A 53 23.50 18.85 9.41
N LEU A 54 22.26 18.97 8.93
CA LEU A 54 21.09 18.22 9.38
C LEU A 54 20.71 17.08 8.42
N TYR A 55 21.57 16.76 7.44
CA TYR A 55 21.22 15.90 6.31
C TYR A 55 20.65 14.54 6.74
N ASN A 56 21.20 13.92 7.79
CA ASN A 56 20.75 12.62 8.29
C ASN A 56 19.41 12.68 9.06
N GLU A 57 18.96 13.88 9.41
CA GLU A 57 17.72 14.14 10.15
C GLU A 57 16.57 14.56 9.21
N LEU A 58 16.89 14.88 7.94
CA LEU A 58 15.90 15.25 6.94
C LEU A 58 15.02 14.07 6.56
N SER A 59 13.73 14.34 6.38
CA SER A 59 12.81 13.38 5.78
C SER A 59 13.19 13.08 4.33
N LYS A 60 12.66 11.99 3.77
CA LYS A 60 12.84 11.65 2.36
C LYS A 60 12.37 12.78 1.42
N THR A 61 11.27 13.45 1.75
CA THR A 61 10.73 14.57 0.97
C THR A 61 11.66 15.79 1.04
N ALA A 62 12.13 16.13 2.24
CA ALA A 62 13.06 17.23 2.44
C ALA A 62 14.40 16.97 1.72
N LEU A 63 14.90 15.74 1.74
CA LEU A 63 16.12 15.32 1.01
C LEU A 63 15.99 15.53 -0.51
N LEU A 64 14.82 15.29 -1.08
CA LEU A 64 14.62 15.42 -2.52
C LEU A 64 14.55 16.89 -2.97
N ARG A 65 13.95 17.76 -2.16
CA ARG A 65 13.97 19.22 -2.39
C ARG A 65 15.33 19.83 -2.08
N TYR A 66 16.04 19.29 -1.08
CA TYR A 66 17.45 19.60 -0.85
C TYR A 66 18.27 19.27 -2.09
N ASP A 67 18.15 18.05 -2.62
CA ASP A 67 18.87 17.61 -3.82
C ASP A 67 18.49 18.43 -5.05
N PHE A 68 17.22 18.85 -5.17
CA PHE A 68 16.77 19.76 -6.22
C PHE A 68 17.57 21.05 -6.19
N TRP A 69 17.48 21.80 -5.08
CA TRP A 69 18.11 23.11 -4.96
C TRP A 69 19.64 23.03 -4.92
N LYS A 70 20.22 21.94 -4.41
CA LYS A 70 21.67 21.70 -4.45
C LYS A 70 22.21 21.55 -5.88
N GLN A 71 21.41 20.96 -6.77
CA GLN A 71 21.84 20.65 -8.14
C GLN A 71 21.27 21.61 -9.18
N PHE A 72 20.29 22.43 -8.83
CA PHE A 72 19.61 23.34 -9.74
C PHE A 72 20.38 24.65 -9.89
N ASN A 73 20.62 25.07 -11.13
CA ASN A 73 21.25 26.35 -11.44
C ASN A 73 20.31 27.24 -12.28
N PRO A 74 19.58 28.19 -11.65
CA PRO A 74 18.62 29.04 -12.33
C PRO A 74 19.22 29.91 -13.44
N ASP A 75 20.50 30.29 -13.35
CA ASP A 75 21.16 31.15 -14.34
C ASP A 75 21.30 30.49 -15.72
N ARG A 76 21.10 29.17 -15.78
CA ARG A 76 21.05 28.41 -17.04
C ARG A 76 19.71 28.56 -17.78
N ILE A 77 18.69 29.14 -17.13
CA ILE A 77 17.38 29.35 -17.74
C ILE A 77 17.39 30.71 -18.45
N VAL A 78 17.23 30.65 -19.78
CA VAL A 78 17.06 31.83 -20.62
C VAL A 78 15.59 32.22 -20.61
N GLU A 79 15.32 33.53 -20.47
CA GLU A 79 13.97 34.09 -20.50
C GLU A 79 13.22 33.64 -21.76
N GLN A 80 12.06 33.02 -21.56
CA GLN A 80 11.14 32.61 -22.61
C GLN A 80 9.73 33.01 -22.23
N LYS A 81 8.94 33.40 -23.23
CA LYS A 81 7.54 33.78 -23.06
C LYS A 81 6.67 32.91 -23.94
N PHE A 82 5.59 32.44 -23.33
CA PHE A 82 4.58 31.60 -23.95
C PHE A 82 3.24 32.27 -23.77
N GLN A 83 2.40 32.21 -24.80
CA GLN A 83 1.01 32.63 -24.70
C GLN A 83 0.14 31.40 -24.87
N TYR A 84 -0.88 31.28 -24.04
CA TYR A 84 -1.85 30.21 -24.14
C TYR A 84 -3.23 30.68 -23.74
N THR A 85 -4.23 29.97 -24.24
CA THR A 85 -5.64 30.21 -23.94
C THR A 85 -6.22 28.98 -23.27
N THR A 86 -6.98 29.16 -22.19
CA THR A 86 -7.70 28.05 -21.57
C THR A 86 -8.89 27.65 -22.45
N LYS A 87 -8.79 26.48 -23.10
CA LYS A 87 -9.68 26.04 -24.19
C LYS A 87 -11.14 25.78 -23.81
N VAL A 88 -11.48 25.68 -22.53
CA VAL A 88 -12.82 25.28 -22.09
C VAL A 88 -13.83 26.43 -22.16
N THR A 89 -13.37 27.69 -22.08
CA THR A 89 -14.24 28.87 -22.27
C THR A 89 -13.77 29.81 -23.39
N LEU A 90 -12.59 29.60 -23.97
CA LEU A 90 -11.95 30.51 -24.95
C LEU A 90 -11.80 31.97 -24.46
N THR A 91 -12.01 32.25 -23.17
CA THR A 91 -12.05 33.60 -22.60
C THR A 91 -10.74 34.02 -21.95
N TYR A 92 -10.06 33.15 -21.18
CA TYR A 92 -8.86 33.56 -20.45
C TYR A 92 -7.59 33.38 -21.27
N GLN A 93 -6.87 34.47 -21.45
CA GLN A 93 -5.60 34.53 -22.14
C GLN A 93 -4.50 34.79 -21.12
N TRP A 94 -3.43 34.01 -21.23
CA TRP A 94 -2.31 34.03 -20.32
C TRP A 94 -1.01 34.27 -21.07
N GLU A 95 -0.12 35.03 -20.45
CA GLU A 95 1.30 35.07 -20.79
C GLU A 95 2.08 34.39 -19.66
N LEU A 96 2.76 33.30 -19.96
CA LEU A 96 3.69 32.64 -19.05
C LEU A 96 5.11 32.98 -19.45
N MET A 97 5.82 33.67 -18.57
CA MET A 97 7.25 33.89 -18.66
C MET A 97 7.98 32.92 -17.74
N ILE A 98 9.05 32.31 -18.23
CA ILE A 98 10.01 31.56 -17.44
C ILE A 98 11.37 32.23 -17.59
N ASP A 99 12.06 32.54 -16.49
CA ASP A 99 13.37 33.20 -16.48
C ASP A 99 14.29 32.57 -15.42
N SER A 100 15.33 33.23 -14.95
CA SER A 100 16.19 32.71 -13.86
C SER A 100 15.52 32.76 -12.48
N LYS A 101 14.39 33.45 -12.33
CA LYS A 101 13.75 33.71 -11.04
C LYS A 101 12.62 32.73 -10.79
N GLY A 102 11.88 32.35 -11.82
CA GLY A 102 10.81 31.38 -11.68
C GLY A 102 9.89 31.34 -12.87
N LEU A 103 8.64 30.99 -12.60
CA LEU A 103 7.54 31.08 -13.54
C LEU A 103 6.64 32.24 -13.16
N HIS A 104 6.31 33.07 -14.14
CA HIS A 104 5.49 34.26 -13.99
C HIS A 104 4.30 34.16 -14.91
N TYR A 105 3.11 34.04 -14.33
CA TYR A 105 1.86 33.92 -15.06
C TYR A 105 1.12 35.24 -15.03
N LYS A 106 0.90 35.84 -16.19
CA LYS A 106 0.22 37.12 -16.34
C LYS A 106 -1.14 36.92 -16.98
N ASP A 107 -2.19 37.37 -16.30
CA ASP A 107 -3.54 37.44 -16.84
C ASP A 107 -3.63 38.61 -17.85
N ILE A 108 -3.59 38.29 -19.14
CA ILE A 108 -3.67 39.29 -20.22
C ILE A 108 -5.11 39.52 -20.70
N SER A 109 -6.05 38.65 -20.31
CA SER A 109 -7.49 38.88 -20.48
C SER A 109 -8.05 39.91 -19.50
N GLY A 110 -7.54 39.93 -18.26
CA GLY A 110 -8.06 40.74 -17.16
C GLY A 110 -9.39 40.24 -16.58
N ASP A 111 -9.80 39.04 -16.99
CA ASP A 111 -11.06 38.42 -16.59
C ASP A 111 -10.88 37.45 -15.41
N TYR A 112 -9.65 37.04 -15.09
CA TYR A 112 -9.35 36.08 -14.02
C TYR A 112 -9.00 36.76 -12.70
N THR A 113 -8.26 37.85 -12.77
CA THR A 113 -7.87 38.64 -11.61
C THR A 113 -8.59 39.98 -11.58
N PRO A 114 -8.83 40.58 -10.40
CA PRO A 114 -9.47 41.90 -10.31
C PRO A 114 -8.69 43.04 -11.00
N GLN A 115 -7.46 42.77 -11.46
CA GLN A 115 -6.55 43.74 -12.05
C GLN A 115 -5.98 43.18 -13.36
N LEU A 116 -6.29 43.82 -14.48
CA LEU A 116 -5.70 43.48 -15.78
C LEU A 116 -4.17 43.47 -15.69
N GLY A 117 -3.55 42.36 -16.11
CA GLY A 117 -2.10 42.19 -16.08
C GLY A 117 -1.55 41.76 -14.72
N ALA A 118 -2.38 41.31 -13.78
CA ALA A 118 -1.89 40.74 -12.52
C ALA A 118 -0.97 39.54 -12.80
N ILE A 119 0.11 39.47 -12.00
CA ILE A 119 1.14 38.44 -12.10
C ILE A 119 0.99 37.48 -10.92
N THR A 120 1.00 36.19 -11.21
CA THR A 120 1.14 35.12 -10.23
C THR A 120 2.49 34.46 -10.43
N ASP A 121 3.27 34.38 -9.36
CA ASP A 121 4.62 33.84 -9.38
C ASP A 121 4.68 32.42 -8.81
N GLN A 122 5.60 31.61 -9.34
CA GLN A 122 5.83 30.24 -8.87
C GLN A 122 7.31 29.85 -8.89
N LEU A 123 7.77 29.19 -7.81
CA LEU A 123 9.13 28.62 -7.71
C LEU A 123 9.31 27.41 -8.62
N PHE A 124 10.55 27.18 -9.09
CA PHE A 124 10.88 25.99 -9.88
C PHE A 124 10.62 24.69 -9.14
N SER A 125 11.00 24.59 -7.87
CA SER A 125 10.74 23.39 -7.08
C SER A 125 9.24 23.14 -6.91
N ASP A 126 8.42 24.20 -6.82
CA ASP A 126 6.97 24.03 -6.75
C ASP A 126 6.44 23.51 -8.09
N PHE A 127 6.82 24.12 -9.22
CA PHE A 127 6.43 23.61 -10.52
C PHE A 127 6.90 22.16 -10.74
N TRP A 128 8.14 21.85 -10.37
CA TRP A 128 8.79 20.56 -10.62
C TRP A 128 8.19 19.40 -9.83
N PHE A 129 7.84 19.62 -8.57
CA PHE A 129 7.28 18.58 -7.70
C PHE A 129 5.76 18.59 -7.67
N TYR A 130 5.13 19.74 -7.93
CA TYR A 130 3.71 19.96 -7.67
C TYR A 130 2.89 20.38 -8.89
N GLY A 131 3.54 20.71 -10.01
CA GLY A 131 2.87 21.13 -11.23
C GLY A 131 2.56 22.64 -11.27
N PRO A 132 1.90 23.10 -12.34
CA PRO A 132 1.73 24.53 -12.60
C PRO A 132 0.74 25.21 -11.66
N SER A 133 1.09 26.37 -11.11
CA SER A 133 0.19 27.11 -10.21
C SER A 133 -1.06 27.66 -10.90
N LEU A 134 -1.03 27.79 -12.23
CA LEU A 134 -2.16 28.18 -13.06
C LEU A 134 -2.35 27.19 -14.21
N PRO A 135 -3.56 27.12 -14.80
CA PRO A 135 -3.86 26.13 -15.84
C PRO A 135 -2.94 26.30 -17.04
N ILE A 136 -2.23 25.25 -17.47
CA ILE A 136 -1.45 25.23 -18.73
C ILE A 136 -2.02 24.12 -19.62
N PRO A 137 -3.06 24.40 -20.45
CA PRO A 137 -3.82 23.37 -21.15
C PRO A 137 -2.98 22.43 -22.01
N GLU A 138 -1.98 22.99 -22.66
CA GLU A 138 -1.19 22.32 -23.67
C GLU A 138 -0.13 21.42 -23.04
N LEU A 139 -0.25 20.10 -23.25
CA LEU A 139 0.72 19.12 -22.76
C LEU A 139 2.13 19.38 -23.29
N PHE A 140 2.21 19.84 -24.54
CA PHE A 140 3.47 20.23 -25.18
C PHE A 140 4.19 21.34 -24.39
N LEU A 141 3.47 22.40 -23.99
CA LEU A 141 4.07 23.50 -23.23
C LEU A 141 4.59 23.03 -21.87
N ARG A 142 3.85 22.18 -21.15
CA ARG A 142 4.35 21.59 -19.88
C ARG A 142 5.61 20.74 -20.09
N LYS A 143 5.67 19.94 -21.16
CA LYS A 143 6.88 19.17 -21.51
C LYS A 143 8.07 20.09 -21.80
N GLN A 144 7.82 21.22 -22.49
CA GLN A 144 8.86 22.22 -22.74
C GLN A 144 9.38 22.82 -21.43
N LEU A 145 8.49 23.22 -20.51
CA LEU A 145 8.88 23.77 -19.21
C LEU A 145 9.68 22.76 -18.38
N VAL A 146 9.23 21.50 -18.30
CA VAL A 146 10.00 20.43 -17.63
C VAL A 146 11.37 20.27 -18.28
N THR A 147 11.46 20.32 -19.61
CA THR A 147 12.74 20.22 -20.32
C THR A 147 13.67 21.39 -20.01
N ILE A 148 13.13 22.61 -19.97
CA ILE A 148 13.89 23.83 -19.63
C ILE A 148 14.46 23.71 -18.21
N ILE A 149 13.63 23.36 -17.23
CA ILE A 149 14.06 23.21 -15.83
C ILE A 149 15.06 22.06 -15.70
N ARG A 150 14.84 20.95 -16.43
CA ARG A 150 15.75 19.79 -16.43
C ARG A 150 17.15 20.15 -16.92
N ASN A 151 17.25 20.96 -17.97
CA ASN A 151 18.52 21.40 -18.53
C ASN A 151 19.29 22.36 -17.62
N ALA A 152 18.60 22.98 -16.64
CA ALA A 152 19.21 23.85 -15.65
C ALA A 152 19.90 23.09 -14.49
N PHE A 153 19.74 21.77 -14.38
CA PHE A 153 20.49 20.98 -13.40
C PHE A 153 21.98 20.86 -13.78
N MET A 154 22.84 20.96 -12.78
CA MET A 154 24.31 20.86 -12.91
C MET A 154 24.78 19.44 -13.21
N GLN A 155 24.13 18.43 -12.64
CA GLN A 155 24.40 17.00 -12.86
C GLN A 155 23.18 16.32 -13.48
N ALA A 156 23.29 15.91 -14.75
CA ALA A 156 22.33 15.00 -15.36
C ALA A 156 22.48 13.64 -14.67
N GLY A 157 21.54 13.25 -13.80
CA GLY A 157 21.77 12.08 -12.97
C GLY A 157 21.21 12.13 -11.57
N SER A 158 21.07 13.32 -10.98
CA SER A 158 20.71 13.44 -9.58
C SER A 158 19.32 12.88 -9.31
N PRO A 159 19.05 12.31 -8.11
CA PRO A 159 17.75 11.79 -7.76
C PRO A 159 16.62 12.80 -8.07
N ALA A 160 16.82 14.08 -7.73
CA ALA A 160 15.84 15.13 -8.01
C ALA A 160 15.65 15.46 -9.51
N SER A 161 16.71 15.34 -10.32
CA SER A 161 16.66 15.65 -11.77
C SER A 161 15.81 14.66 -12.59
N TYR A 162 15.51 13.48 -12.03
CA TYR A 162 14.60 12.47 -12.60
C TYR A 162 13.33 12.29 -11.78
N LYS A 163 12.92 13.29 -11.00
CA LYS A 163 11.76 13.17 -10.12
C LYS A 163 10.85 14.38 -10.29
N HIS A 164 10.21 14.47 -11.45
CA HIS A 164 9.20 15.48 -11.77
C HIS A 164 7.78 14.90 -11.68
N PHE A 165 6.81 15.78 -11.45
CA PHE A 165 5.38 15.44 -11.42
C PHE A 165 4.88 14.82 -12.73
N GLU A 166 3.84 13.97 -12.67
CA GLU A 166 3.25 13.37 -13.88
C GLU A 166 2.53 14.41 -14.74
N LEU A 167 2.63 14.26 -16.06
CA LEU A 167 2.04 15.18 -17.02
C LEU A 167 0.83 14.55 -17.72
N PHE A 168 -0.22 15.35 -17.92
CA PHE A 168 -1.46 14.88 -18.55
C PHE A 168 -2.03 15.95 -19.48
N GLU A 169 -2.72 15.52 -20.53
CA GLU A 169 -3.55 16.40 -21.34
C GLU A 169 -4.91 16.62 -20.67
N TYR A 170 -5.41 17.85 -20.72
CA TYR A 170 -6.75 18.15 -20.20
C TYR A 170 -7.80 17.56 -21.16
N PRO A 171 -8.85 16.87 -20.65
CA PRO A 171 -9.94 16.40 -21.49
C PRO A 171 -10.51 17.52 -22.37
N THR A 172 -10.93 17.19 -23.59
CA THR A 172 -11.70 18.12 -24.44
C THR A 172 -13.05 17.51 -24.78
N ILE A 173 -14.04 18.36 -25.10
CA ILE A 173 -15.40 17.90 -25.39
C ILE A 173 -15.39 17.00 -26.64
N GLY A 174 -15.81 15.75 -26.48
CA GLY A 174 -15.96 14.80 -27.58
C GLY A 174 -14.69 14.04 -27.96
N ASP A 175 -13.58 14.25 -27.25
CA ASP A 175 -12.36 13.47 -27.44
C ASP A 175 -12.25 12.38 -26.37
N LEU A 176 -12.23 11.12 -26.82
CA LEU A 176 -12.05 9.95 -25.95
C LEU A 176 -10.57 9.63 -25.68
N THR A 177 -9.64 10.34 -26.35
CA THR A 177 -8.22 10.04 -26.33
C THR A 177 -7.43 10.97 -25.39
N HIS A 178 -7.38 10.59 -24.13
CA HIS A 178 -6.54 11.27 -23.13
C HIS A 178 -5.07 10.88 -23.30
N HIS A 179 -4.18 11.88 -23.39
CA HIS A 179 -2.74 11.64 -23.49
C HIS A 179 -2.08 11.77 -22.10
N TRP A 180 -1.59 10.63 -21.60
CA TRP A 180 -0.91 10.53 -20.31
C TRP A 180 0.57 10.27 -20.53
N VAL A 181 1.42 11.03 -19.85
CA VAL A 181 2.86 10.79 -19.85
C VAL A 181 3.28 10.58 -18.41
N ASN A 182 3.68 9.34 -18.13
CA ASN A 182 4.28 9.00 -16.85
C ASN A 182 5.41 9.98 -16.57
N GLY A 183 5.39 10.57 -15.37
CA GLY A 183 6.56 11.26 -14.85
C GLY A 183 7.73 10.28 -14.72
N ASP A 184 8.92 10.79 -14.43
CA ASP A 184 10.13 9.95 -14.32
C ASP A 184 10.16 9.09 -13.03
N HIS A 185 9.16 9.21 -12.14
CA HIS A 185 9.19 8.65 -10.79
C HIS A 185 8.10 7.60 -10.50
N LYS A 186 8.32 6.81 -9.44
CA LYS A 186 7.29 6.02 -8.76
C LYS A 186 6.68 6.83 -7.63
N VAL A 187 5.37 6.90 -7.63
CA VAL A 187 4.55 7.72 -6.74
C VAL A 187 4.73 7.48 -5.24
N SER A 188 5.16 6.28 -4.84
CA SER A 188 5.44 6.00 -3.43
C SER A 188 6.66 6.72 -2.83
N ASP A 189 7.44 7.45 -3.63
CA ASP A 189 8.68 8.10 -3.19
C ASP A 189 8.48 9.53 -2.64
N PHE A 190 7.30 10.13 -2.81
CA PHE A 190 6.99 11.51 -2.39
C PHE A 190 5.56 11.64 -1.89
N ILE A 191 5.31 12.33 -0.76
CA ILE A 191 3.97 12.80 -0.38
C ILE A 191 4.05 14.15 0.36
N PHE A 192 3.35 15.18 -0.15
CA PHE A 192 2.44 16.16 0.52
C PHE A 192 2.33 17.54 -0.17
N ILE A 193 1.08 18.06 -0.26
CA ILE A 193 0.68 19.48 -0.47
C ILE A 193 -0.69 19.71 0.25
N ARG A 194 -0.85 20.85 0.95
CA ARG A 194 -2.09 21.45 1.53
C ARG A 194 -1.95 22.99 1.44
N ASP A 195 -2.95 23.88 1.47
CA ASP A 195 -4.43 23.88 1.58
C ASP A 195 -5.03 24.62 0.36
N TYR A 196 -6.34 24.44 0.11
CA TYR A 196 -7.19 24.97 -0.99
C TYR A 196 -7.28 24.08 -2.25
N GLY A 197 -8.32 23.23 -2.27
CA GLY A 197 -8.52 22.11 -3.19
C GLY A 197 -9.24 22.36 -4.53
N ILE A 198 -9.83 21.30 -5.11
CA ILE A 198 -10.54 21.31 -6.41
C ILE A 198 -11.90 20.56 -6.40
N GLU A 199 -12.92 21.35 -6.75
CA GLU A 199 -14.16 21.24 -7.55
C GLU A 199 -14.40 20.09 -8.63
N ILE A 200 -15.14 18.97 -8.51
CA ILE A 200 -15.63 18.16 -9.68
C ILE A 200 -17.12 17.74 -9.60
N GLY A 201 -17.88 18.17 -10.61
CA GLY A 201 -19.05 17.48 -11.16
C GLY A 201 -18.93 17.56 -12.69
N ALA A 202 -19.37 16.52 -13.42
CA ALA A 202 -19.35 16.49 -14.89
C ALA A 202 -20.09 17.67 -15.54
N THR A 203 -20.93 18.37 -14.78
CA THR A 203 -21.66 19.58 -15.17
C THR A 203 -20.86 20.90 -15.02
N ASN A 204 -19.81 20.96 -14.19
CA ASN A 204 -19.05 22.20 -13.92
C ASN A 204 -17.69 22.29 -14.62
N TRP A 205 -17.27 21.26 -15.34
CA TRP A 205 -16.23 21.46 -16.36
C TRP A 205 -16.68 22.50 -17.40
N HIS A 206 -17.99 22.71 -17.56
CA HIS A 206 -18.57 23.63 -18.53
C HIS A 206 -18.83 25.05 -18.01
N ASP A 207 -19.00 25.25 -16.68
CA ASP A 207 -19.34 26.54 -16.08
C ASP A 207 -18.43 26.87 -14.87
N GLY A 208 -17.43 27.73 -15.06
CA GLY A 208 -16.72 28.42 -13.95
C GLY A 208 -15.23 28.10 -13.74
N LEU A 209 -14.37 28.47 -14.69
CA LEU A 209 -12.92 28.22 -14.69
C LEU A 209 -12.04 29.35 -14.11
N VAL A 210 -12.43 29.98 -13.00
CA VAL A 210 -11.76 31.24 -12.56
C VAL A 210 -10.96 31.11 -11.26
N TYR A 211 -10.95 29.94 -10.59
CA TYR A 211 -10.31 29.83 -9.27
C TYR A 211 -9.53 28.53 -9.00
N LEU A 212 -9.23 27.73 -10.02
CA LEU A 212 -8.55 26.44 -9.83
C LEU A 212 -7.06 26.53 -10.20
N LYS A 213 -6.20 26.43 -9.19
CA LYS A 213 -4.74 26.23 -9.32
C LYS A 213 -4.50 24.73 -9.50
N PHE A 214 -3.95 24.30 -10.63
CA PHE A 214 -3.86 22.87 -10.96
C PHE A 214 -2.65 22.17 -10.30
N LEU A 215 -2.92 21.36 -9.29
CA LEU A 215 -1.94 20.51 -8.60
C LEU A 215 -1.73 19.17 -9.34
N SER A 216 -0.53 18.60 -9.22
CA SER A 216 -0.11 17.33 -9.83
C SER A 216 -1.06 16.16 -9.58
N PHE A 217 -1.04 15.18 -10.49
CA PHE A 217 -1.79 13.93 -10.41
C PHE A 217 -1.59 13.12 -9.11
N GLU A 218 -0.39 13.22 -8.54
CA GLU A 218 -0.06 12.64 -7.25
C GLU A 218 -0.92 13.18 -6.11
N HIS A 219 -1.25 14.47 -6.17
CA HIS A 219 -2.14 15.11 -5.22
C HIS A 219 -3.55 14.49 -5.25
N PHE A 220 -4.04 14.08 -6.43
CA PHE A 220 -5.33 13.38 -6.57
C PHE A 220 -5.33 11.99 -5.91
N LEU A 221 -4.23 11.25 -6.04
CA LEU A 221 -4.06 9.92 -5.43
C LEU A 221 -3.74 9.97 -3.92
N THR A 222 -3.39 11.14 -3.37
CA THR A 222 -2.85 11.26 -2.01
C THR A 222 -3.66 12.19 -1.08
N VAL A 223 -4.88 12.63 -1.43
CA VAL A 223 -5.73 13.50 -0.59
C VAL A 223 -7.07 12.83 -0.22
N PRO A 224 -7.55 12.93 1.04
CA PRO A 224 -8.77 12.26 1.51
C PRO A 224 -10.04 12.88 0.94
N SER A 225 -11.08 12.06 0.77
CA SER A 225 -12.40 12.46 0.25
C SER A 225 -13.15 13.49 1.10
N SER A 226 -12.85 13.60 2.40
CA SER A 226 -13.62 14.41 3.35
C SER A 226 -13.12 15.86 3.50
N GLU A 227 -11.92 16.19 2.99
CA GLU A 227 -11.37 17.56 3.05
C GLU A 227 -11.61 18.34 1.74
N ASN A 228 -12.18 17.70 0.72
CA ASN A 228 -12.60 18.32 -0.53
C ASN A 228 -14.10 18.12 -0.71
N SER A 229 -14.91 19.17 -0.63
CA SER A 229 -16.37 19.14 -0.84
C SER A 229 -16.80 18.73 -2.26
N ILE A 230 -15.87 18.19 -3.07
CA ILE A 230 -15.98 18.26 -4.52
C ILE A 230 -15.36 17.16 -5.37
N ILE A 231 -14.52 16.31 -4.83
CA ILE A 231 -14.20 15.08 -5.55
C ILE A 231 -15.18 14.05 -5.02
N THR A 232 -16.32 13.89 -5.70
CA THR A 232 -17.30 12.89 -5.28
C THR A 232 -16.69 11.48 -5.43
N PRO A 233 -17.14 10.50 -4.63
CA PRO A 233 -16.64 9.13 -4.70
C PRO A 233 -16.73 8.52 -6.11
N GLU A 234 -17.77 8.85 -6.87
CA GLU A 234 -18.03 8.34 -8.23
C GLU A 234 -16.97 8.82 -9.22
N ILE A 235 -16.63 10.11 -9.16
CA ILE A 235 -15.61 10.73 -10.03
C ILE A 235 -14.23 10.18 -9.68
N ARG A 236 -13.97 9.91 -8.40
CA ARG A 236 -12.73 9.26 -7.98
C ARG A 236 -12.58 7.86 -8.57
N VAL A 237 -13.64 7.05 -8.53
CA VAL A 237 -13.64 5.69 -9.10
C VAL A 237 -13.38 5.71 -10.61
N GLU A 238 -13.98 6.66 -11.33
CA GLU A 238 -13.77 6.81 -12.78
C GLU A 238 -12.32 7.17 -13.10
N ILE A 239 -11.74 8.12 -12.36
CA ILE A 239 -10.35 8.50 -12.52
C ILE A 239 -9.42 7.33 -12.14
N GLU A 240 -9.59 6.67 -10.99
CA GLU A 240 -8.78 5.49 -10.60
C GLU A 240 -8.87 4.34 -11.61
N ALA A 241 -10.04 4.11 -12.22
CA ALA A 241 -10.25 3.10 -13.24
C ALA A 241 -9.54 3.45 -14.55
N LEU A 242 -9.62 4.71 -14.99
CA LEU A 242 -8.92 5.20 -16.19
C LEU A 242 -7.40 5.09 -16.04
N LEU A 243 -6.89 5.26 -14.82
CA LEU A 243 -5.45 5.28 -14.52
C LEU A 243 -4.89 3.93 -14.15
N GLN A 244 -5.76 2.95 -13.88
CA GLN A 244 -5.40 1.63 -13.35
C GLN A 244 -4.57 1.72 -12.05
N ARG A 245 -4.80 2.77 -11.26
CA ARG A 245 -4.02 3.09 -10.05
C ARG A 245 -4.98 3.58 -8.97
N LYS A 246 -4.77 3.10 -7.75
CA LYS A 246 -5.61 3.44 -6.59
C LYS A 246 -4.95 4.51 -5.74
N ALA A 247 -5.75 5.38 -5.11
CA ALA A 247 -5.27 6.30 -4.10
C ALA A 247 -4.52 5.57 -2.97
N THR A 248 -3.47 6.19 -2.44
CA THR A 248 -2.60 5.59 -1.41
C THR A 248 -2.66 6.32 -0.06
N TYR A 249 -3.48 7.37 0.04
CA TYR A 249 -3.58 8.17 1.26
C TYR A 249 -4.19 7.42 2.46
N LYS A 250 -3.60 7.64 3.63
CA LYS A 250 -4.17 7.43 4.97
C LYS A 250 -4.15 8.79 5.70
N LYS A 251 -5.21 9.16 6.42
CA LYS A 251 -5.35 10.50 7.03
C LYS A 251 -4.28 10.77 8.10
N LEU A 252 -3.80 12.01 8.20
CA LEU A 252 -3.09 12.47 9.42
C LEU A 252 -4.05 12.64 10.62
N GLU A 253 -5.35 12.78 10.37
CA GLU A 253 -6.40 12.64 11.40
C GLU A 253 -6.57 11.19 11.87
N ASP A 254 -5.96 10.19 11.20
CA ASP A 254 -5.82 8.83 11.73
C ASP A 254 -4.75 8.75 12.84
N ILE A 255 -4.02 9.85 13.10
CA ILE A 255 -2.94 9.92 14.10
C ILE A 255 -3.35 10.79 15.31
N THR A 256 -4.25 11.77 15.18
CA THR A 256 -4.66 12.63 16.30
C THR A 256 -6.09 13.20 16.18
N HIS A 257 -7.04 12.60 16.92
CA HIS A 257 -8.40 13.07 17.33
C HIS A 257 -9.65 12.42 16.68
N PRO A 258 -10.74 12.19 17.47
CA PRO A 258 -11.56 10.98 17.43
C PRO A 258 -12.59 10.98 16.30
N GLU A 259 -12.81 9.81 15.72
CA GLU A 259 -13.82 9.56 14.69
C GLU A 259 -15.17 10.19 15.08
N ILE A 260 -15.85 10.83 14.13
CA ILE A 260 -17.20 11.41 14.28
C ILE A 260 -18.21 10.38 14.82
N ASN A 261 -17.85 9.09 14.74
CA ASN A 261 -18.57 7.96 15.25
C ASN A 261 -17.64 7.02 16.07
N ALA A 262 -16.64 7.53 16.79
CA ALA A 262 -15.64 6.73 17.52
C ALA A 262 -16.26 5.77 18.51
N VAL A 263 -17.36 6.18 19.15
CA VAL A 263 -18.15 5.29 20.01
C VAL A 263 -18.80 4.20 19.16
N SER A 264 -19.45 4.54 18.05
CA SER A 264 -20.05 3.58 17.12
C SER A 264 -19.03 2.61 16.53
N LYS A 265 -17.87 3.08 16.06
CA LYS A 265 -16.80 2.23 15.54
C LYS A 265 -16.18 1.39 16.64
N ARG A 266 -15.89 1.95 17.82
CA ARG A 266 -15.43 1.15 18.96
C ARG A 266 -16.42 0.05 19.28
N LEU A 267 -17.71 0.37 19.38
CA LEU A 267 -18.76 -0.62 19.60
C LEU A 267 -18.80 -1.65 18.46
N PHE A 268 -18.64 -1.24 17.20
CA PHE A 268 -18.56 -2.13 16.06
C PHE A 268 -17.37 -3.10 16.15
N MET A 269 -16.17 -2.59 16.43
CA MET A 269 -14.95 -3.37 16.56
C MET A 269 -14.97 -4.28 17.79
N ASP A 270 -15.40 -3.77 18.95
CA ASP A 270 -15.52 -4.51 20.22
C ASP A 270 -16.54 -5.66 20.10
N ASN A 271 -17.54 -5.52 19.22
CA ASN A 271 -18.54 -6.56 18.92
C ASN A 271 -18.25 -7.31 17.61
N ALA A 272 -17.00 -7.27 17.10
CA ALA A 272 -16.57 -8.02 15.93
C ALA A 272 -17.43 -7.81 14.66
N GLY A 273 -17.93 -6.60 14.46
CA GLY A 273 -18.75 -6.20 13.31
C GLY A 273 -20.21 -6.69 13.36
N GLN A 274 -20.62 -7.27 14.49
CA GLN A 274 -21.96 -7.81 14.71
C GLN A 274 -22.86 -6.77 15.38
N VAL A 275 -23.47 -5.92 14.55
CA VAL A 275 -24.31 -4.79 14.97
C VAL A 275 -25.44 -5.23 15.90
N GLN A 276 -26.04 -6.41 15.68
CA GLN A 276 -27.10 -6.90 16.55
C GLN A 276 -26.67 -7.02 18.03
N TYR A 277 -25.39 -7.35 18.31
CA TYR A 277 -24.90 -7.44 19.68
C TYR A 277 -24.73 -6.06 20.33
N ILE A 278 -24.45 -5.02 19.55
CA ILE A 278 -24.37 -3.65 20.06
C ILE A 278 -25.73 -3.21 20.62
N HIS A 279 -26.82 -3.48 19.87
CA HIS A 279 -28.18 -3.20 20.32
C HIS A 279 -28.58 -4.07 21.53
N LEU A 280 -28.22 -5.36 21.54
CA LEU A 280 -28.51 -6.26 22.66
C LEU A 280 -27.76 -5.88 23.93
N HIS A 281 -26.56 -5.33 23.82
CA HIS A 281 -25.75 -4.86 24.95
C HIS A 281 -26.19 -3.48 25.47
N GLY A 282 -27.28 -2.91 24.93
CA GLY A 282 -27.87 -1.65 25.40
C GLY A 282 -27.24 -0.38 24.82
N PHE A 283 -26.32 -0.51 23.86
CA PHE A 283 -25.64 0.63 23.23
C PHE A 283 -26.29 1.04 21.89
N GLY A 284 -27.54 0.64 21.67
CA GLY A 284 -28.24 0.88 20.41
C GLY A 284 -28.52 2.36 20.12
N GLU A 285 -28.70 3.19 21.16
CA GLU A 285 -28.88 4.64 21.00
C GLU A 285 -27.56 5.38 20.74
N ASP A 286 -26.44 4.78 21.19
CA ASP A 286 -25.07 5.28 21.00
C ASP A 286 -24.49 4.89 19.64
N TYR A 287 -25.07 3.88 18.99
CA TYR A 287 -24.63 3.37 17.71
C TYR A 287 -25.32 4.09 16.54
N LYS A 288 -24.58 4.97 15.87
CA LYS A 288 -25.09 5.86 14.80
C LYS A 288 -24.35 5.70 13.47
N ALA A 289 -23.86 4.49 13.21
CA ALA A 289 -23.16 4.18 11.98
C ALA A 289 -24.10 4.17 10.77
N SER A 290 -23.64 4.74 9.66
CA SER A 290 -24.23 4.57 8.33
C SER A 290 -23.80 3.23 7.71
N TYR A 291 -24.56 2.75 6.72
CA TYR A 291 -24.19 1.52 5.99
C TYR A 291 -22.80 1.60 5.33
N SER A 292 -22.39 2.78 4.85
CA SER A 292 -21.06 2.98 4.26
C SER A 292 -19.95 2.92 5.31
N GLU A 293 -20.19 3.45 6.51
CA GLU A 293 -19.28 3.32 7.65
C GLU A 293 -19.13 1.86 8.07
N GLU A 294 -20.24 1.12 8.21
CA GLU A 294 -20.19 -0.31 8.54
C GLU A 294 -19.43 -1.12 7.50
N ALA A 295 -19.63 -0.84 6.20
CA ALA A 295 -18.90 -1.50 5.13
C ALA A 295 -17.39 -1.22 5.20
N ALA A 296 -17.00 0.03 5.47
CA ALA A 296 -15.60 0.43 5.61
C ALA A 296 -14.96 -0.21 6.85
N TRP A 297 -15.62 -0.15 8.01
CA TRP A 297 -15.12 -0.74 9.25
C TRP A 297 -15.09 -2.26 9.18
N ARG A 298 -16.03 -2.88 8.46
CA ARG A 298 -15.99 -4.33 8.20
C ARG A 298 -14.78 -4.71 7.35
N ALA A 299 -14.47 -3.94 6.31
CA ALA A 299 -13.26 -4.17 5.51
C ALA A 299 -12.00 -4.05 6.38
N GLU A 300 -11.92 -3.02 7.22
CA GLU A 300 -10.82 -2.84 8.18
C GLU A 300 -10.74 -4.01 9.17
N LEU A 301 -11.86 -4.44 9.73
CA LEU A 301 -11.93 -5.55 10.67
C LEU A 301 -11.50 -6.88 10.03
N ILE A 302 -11.91 -7.12 8.78
CA ILE A 302 -11.46 -8.28 7.99
C ILE A 302 -9.95 -8.23 7.78
N ASP A 303 -9.39 -7.08 7.40
CA ASP A 303 -7.95 -6.92 7.22
C ASP A 303 -7.18 -7.14 8.53
N GLN A 304 -7.69 -6.63 9.65
CA GLN A 304 -7.12 -6.88 10.99
C GLN A 304 -7.12 -8.38 11.32
N TYR A 305 -8.22 -9.08 11.06
CA TYR A 305 -8.33 -10.51 11.29
C TYR A 305 -7.41 -11.33 10.39
N ILE A 306 -7.31 -10.99 9.10
CA ILE A 306 -6.38 -11.65 8.16
C ILE A 306 -4.93 -11.44 8.62
N HIS A 307 -4.58 -10.23 9.04
CA HIS A 307 -3.24 -9.96 9.55
C HIS A 307 -2.95 -10.78 10.82
N ARG A 308 -3.87 -10.75 11.80
CA ARG A 308 -3.75 -11.53 13.04
C ARG A 308 -3.65 -13.02 12.80
N LEU A 309 -4.35 -13.56 11.80
CA LEU A 309 -4.27 -14.96 11.42
C LEU A 309 -2.84 -15.41 11.07
N SER A 310 -2.00 -14.49 10.56
CA SER A 310 -0.60 -14.78 10.19
C SER A 310 0.42 -14.67 11.31
N VAL A 311 0.05 -14.05 12.45
CA VAL A 311 0.98 -13.75 13.56
C VAL A 311 0.59 -14.40 14.88
N GLU A 312 -0.69 -14.72 15.08
CA GLU A 312 -1.19 -15.37 16.28
C GLU A 312 -0.83 -16.85 16.29
N GLU A 313 -0.52 -17.39 17.46
CA GLU A 313 -0.15 -18.81 17.63
C GLU A 313 -1.17 -19.59 18.48
N ASN A 314 -2.01 -18.87 19.22
CA ASN A 314 -2.97 -19.45 20.16
C ASN A 314 -4.19 -20.01 19.43
N GLU A 315 -4.49 -21.29 19.65
CA GLU A 315 -5.60 -22.00 19.00
C GLU A 315 -6.96 -21.35 19.24
N PHE A 316 -7.26 -20.96 20.47
CA PHE A 316 -8.53 -20.33 20.81
C PHE A 316 -8.69 -18.97 20.12
N THR A 317 -7.62 -18.16 20.11
CA THR A 317 -7.61 -16.87 19.43
C THR A 317 -7.80 -17.02 17.93
N ILE A 318 -7.08 -17.95 17.30
CA ILE A 318 -7.19 -18.20 15.84
C ILE A 318 -8.60 -18.69 15.48
N LEU A 319 -9.19 -19.61 16.25
CA LEU A 319 -10.57 -20.05 16.02
C LEU A 319 -11.56 -18.90 16.11
N HIS A 320 -11.37 -17.99 17.07
CA HIS A 320 -12.22 -16.82 17.22
C HIS A 320 -12.08 -15.86 16.02
N ILE A 321 -10.85 -15.62 15.55
CA ILE A 321 -10.56 -14.81 14.36
C ILE A 321 -11.26 -15.40 13.14
N VAL A 322 -11.10 -16.71 12.92
CA VAL A 322 -11.68 -17.42 11.78
C VAL A 322 -13.20 -17.32 11.79
N LYS A 323 -13.84 -17.57 12.93
CA LYS A 323 -15.30 -17.42 13.07
C LYS A 323 -15.76 -15.99 12.80
N ASN A 324 -15.00 -14.99 13.23
CA ASN A 324 -15.36 -13.60 12.97
C ASN A 324 -15.19 -13.21 11.51
N LEU A 325 -14.23 -13.79 10.78
CA LEU A 325 -14.13 -13.63 9.32
C LEU A 325 -15.37 -14.19 8.61
N GLU A 326 -15.85 -15.37 8.99
CA GLU A 326 -17.08 -15.96 8.45
C GLU A 326 -18.29 -15.07 8.71
N LEU A 327 -18.44 -14.61 9.95
CA LEU A 327 -19.53 -13.73 10.37
C LEU A 327 -19.53 -12.37 9.65
N ASN A 328 -18.38 -11.94 9.11
CA ASN A 328 -18.25 -10.74 8.30
C ASN A 328 -18.28 -11.02 6.79
N GLY A 329 -18.69 -12.22 6.37
CA GLY A 329 -19.02 -12.55 4.98
C GLY A 329 -17.85 -13.05 4.14
N VAL A 330 -16.71 -13.39 4.75
CA VAL A 330 -15.57 -13.99 4.04
C VAL A 330 -15.88 -15.46 3.75
N LYS A 331 -15.85 -15.84 2.46
CA LYS A 331 -16.26 -17.18 2.00
C LYS A 331 -15.08 -18.16 1.84
N ASN A 332 -13.89 -17.68 1.51
CA ASN A 332 -12.72 -18.52 1.19
C ASN A 332 -11.79 -18.71 2.40
N ILE A 333 -12.37 -19.05 3.55
CA ILE A 333 -11.65 -19.16 4.83
C ILE A 333 -10.51 -20.20 4.78
N GLY A 334 -10.76 -21.38 4.21
CA GLY A 334 -9.74 -22.44 4.12
C GLY A 334 -8.49 -21.99 3.34
N GLU A 335 -8.68 -21.29 2.22
CA GLU A 335 -7.58 -20.74 1.42
C GLU A 335 -6.79 -19.66 2.18
N LEU A 336 -7.49 -18.79 2.92
CA LEU A 336 -6.86 -17.77 3.75
C LEU A 336 -6.01 -18.38 4.88
N ILE A 337 -6.54 -19.38 5.59
CA ILE A 337 -5.81 -20.11 6.63
C ILE A 337 -4.59 -20.79 6.02
N PHE A 338 -4.73 -21.45 4.86
CA PHE A 338 -3.63 -22.11 4.18
C PHE A 338 -2.52 -21.12 3.78
N LYS A 339 -2.89 -19.96 3.23
CA LYS A 339 -1.95 -18.89 2.89
C LYS A 339 -1.26 -18.33 4.13
N ALA A 340 -1.97 -18.13 5.23
CA ALA A 340 -1.41 -17.68 6.49
C ALA A 340 -0.42 -18.70 7.07
N ALA A 341 -0.75 -20.00 7.00
CA ALA A 341 0.10 -21.07 7.52
C ALA A 341 1.49 -21.10 6.88
N LYS A 342 1.61 -20.75 5.59
CA LYS A 342 2.90 -20.71 4.87
C LYS A 342 3.89 -19.71 5.47
N ASN A 343 3.38 -18.56 5.95
CA ASN A 343 4.21 -17.47 6.48
C ASN A 343 4.27 -17.44 8.01
N ALA A 344 3.50 -18.28 8.70
CA ALA A 344 3.46 -18.34 10.15
C ALA A 344 4.74 -18.96 10.74
N THR A 345 4.98 -18.67 12.03
CA THR A 345 5.98 -19.38 12.83
C THR A 345 5.66 -20.90 12.88
N PRO A 346 6.61 -21.76 13.28
CA PRO A 346 6.33 -23.19 13.43
C PRO A 346 5.13 -23.48 14.35
N LYS A 347 5.00 -22.72 15.44
CA LYS A 347 3.90 -22.89 16.39
C LYS A 347 2.57 -22.40 15.81
N GLY A 348 2.56 -21.24 15.15
CA GLY A 348 1.38 -20.75 14.44
C GLY A 348 0.94 -21.70 13.34
N ARG A 349 1.88 -22.21 12.54
CA ARG A 349 1.61 -23.18 11.47
C ARG A 349 1.04 -24.49 12.01
N GLN A 350 1.57 -25.00 13.13
CA GLN A 350 0.98 -26.13 13.85
C GLN A 350 -0.50 -25.89 14.14
N THR A 351 -0.83 -24.76 14.77
CA THR A 351 -2.20 -24.43 15.13
C THR A 351 -3.10 -24.26 13.89
N LEU A 352 -2.65 -23.52 12.88
CA LEU A 352 -3.40 -23.27 11.64
C LEU A 352 -3.64 -24.55 10.87
N SER A 353 -2.63 -25.45 10.76
CA SER A 353 -2.78 -26.74 10.08
C SER A 353 -3.84 -27.63 10.73
N LYS A 354 -3.92 -27.60 12.06
CA LYS A 354 -4.90 -28.37 12.83
C LYS A 354 -6.32 -27.85 12.57
N ILE A 355 -6.51 -26.53 12.66
CA ILE A 355 -7.81 -25.89 12.41
C ILE A 355 -8.25 -26.12 10.96
N LEU A 356 -7.35 -25.93 10.01
CA LEU A 356 -7.59 -26.16 8.59
C LEU A 356 -8.04 -27.60 8.35
N PHE A 357 -7.33 -28.56 8.94
CA PHE A 357 -7.66 -29.98 8.82
C PHE A 357 -9.01 -30.35 9.45
N ASP A 358 -9.25 -29.91 10.68
CA ASP A 358 -10.42 -30.34 11.47
C ASP A 358 -11.74 -29.70 10.98
N GLN A 359 -11.69 -28.51 10.36
CA GLN A 359 -12.90 -27.69 10.14
C GLN A 359 -13.13 -27.19 8.72
N TYR A 360 -12.11 -27.13 7.85
CA TYR A 360 -12.21 -26.39 6.58
C TYR A 360 -11.79 -27.20 5.36
N ASP A 361 -10.51 -27.57 5.30
CA ASP A 361 -9.90 -28.23 4.16
C ASP A 361 -8.86 -29.23 4.65
N ALA A 362 -9.27 -30.49 4.74
CA ALA A 362 -8.43 -31.58 5.24
C ALA A 362 -7.14 -31.74 4.41
N GLU A 363 -7.20 -31.57 3.09
CA GLU A 363 -6.04 -31.80 2.22
C GLU A 363 -5.00 -30.70 2.37
N ASN A 364 -5.43 -29.43 2.32
CA ASN A 364 -4.54 -28.29 2.57
C ASN A 364 -4.05 -28.25 4.02
N GLY A 365 -4.86 -28.70 4.98
CA GLY A 365 -4.46 -28.84 6.38
C GLY A 365 -3.33 -29.85 6.57
N ALA A 366 -3.43 -31.00 5.91
CA ALA A 366 -2.38 -32.02 5.90
C ALA A 366 -1.10 -31.53 5.22
N GLU A 367 -1.21 -30.80 4.11
CA GLU A 367 -0.04 -30.21 3.44
C GLU A 367 0.69 -29.21 4.37
N ALA A 368 -0.06 -28.31 5.01
CA ALA A 368 0.50 -27.37 5.97
C ALA A 368 1.16 -28.08 7.16
N LEU A 369 0.56 -29.16 7.68
CA LEU A 369 1.14 -30.00 8.73
C LEU A 369 2.47 -30.62 8.28
N ILE A 370 2.51 -31.25 7.11
CA ILE A 370 3.71 -31.91 6.57
C ILE A 370 4.86 -30.91 6.41
N SER A 371 4.57 -29.68 6.01
CA SER A 371 5.59 -28.64 5.82
C SER A 371 6.36 -28.29 7.10
N LEU A 372 5.84 -28.62 8.30
CA LEU A 372 6.57 -28.44 9.57
C LEU A 372 7.84 -29.28 9.67
N LEU A 373 7.99 -30.30 8.81
CA LEU A 373 9.23 -31.09 8.74
C LEU A 373 10.44 -30.24 8.31
N GLU A 374 10.25 -29.07 7.69
CA GLU A 374 11.37 -28.15 7.41
C GLU A 374 12.13 -27.73 8.68
N TYR A 375 11.48 -27.81 9.85
CA TYR A 375 12.04 -27.46 11.14
C TYR A 375 12.68 -28.66 11.88
N GLU A 376 12.63 -29.87 11.33
CA GLU A 376 13.19 -31.06 11.99
C GLU A 376 14.70 -30.96 12.18
N ARG A 377 15.39 -30.21 11.31
CA ARG A 377 16.83 -29.95 11.42
C ARG A 377 17.24 -29.20 12.70
N TYR A 378 16.28 -28.54 13.34
CA TYR A 378 16.50 -27.80 14.59
C TYR A 378 16.10 -28.60 15.83
N THR A 379 15.07 -29.44 15.71
CA THR A 379 14.57 -30.26 16.83
C THR A 379 13.72 -31.42 16.33
N ASP A 380 13.92 -32.57 16.97
CA ASP A 380 13.16 -33.81 16.76
C ASP A 380 11.67 -33.69 17.10
N TYR A 381 11.29 -32.65 17.86
CA TYR A 381 9.90 -32.38 18.23
C TYR A 381 8.98 -32.29 17.00
N TRP A 382 9.39 -31.58 15.96
CA TRP A 382 8.55 -31.34 14.78
C TRP A 382 8.27 -32.62 14.02
N ARG A 383 9.30 -33.44 13.80
CA ARG A 383 9.16 -34.78 13.23
C ARG A 383 8.15 -35.60 14.01
N ASP A 384 8.36 -35.73 15.32
CA ASP A 384 7.48 -36.51 16.18
C ASP A 384 6.04 -36.00 16.20
N TYR A 385 5.85 -34.68 16.18
CA TYR A 385 4.53 -34.05 16.14
C TYR A 385 3.80 -34.33 14.82
N VAL A 386 4.47 -34.16 13.68
CA VAL A 386 3.89 -34.37 12.34
C VAL A 386 3.41 -35.81 12.19
N PHE A 387 4.28 -36.79 12.45
CA PHE A 387 3.93 -38.20 12.33
C PHE A 387 2.84 -38.64 13.32
N LYS A 388 2.87 -38.16 14.58
CA LYS A 388 1.79 -38.47 15.55
C LYS A 388 0.44 -37.90 15.12
N SER A 389 0.43 -36.72 14.49
CA SER A 389 -0.80 -36.10 13.99
C SER A 389 -1.44 -36.91 12.86
N MET A 390 -0.63 -37.60 12.04
CA MET A 390 -1.09 -38.46 10.95
C MET A 390 -1.84 -39.72 11.41
N PHE A 391 -1.77 -40.10 12.69
CA PHE A 391 -2.47 -41.29 13.23
C PHE A 391 -3.99 -41.25 13.03
N LYS A 392 -4.58 -40.08 12.78
CA LYS A 392 -6.02 -39.91 12.51
C LYS A 392 -6.34 -39.54 11.05
N MET A 393 -5.35 -39.56 10.16
CA MET A 393 -5.45 -38.98 8.80
C MET A 393 -5.41 -40.02 7.68
N ARG A 394 -5.92 -41.25 7.92
CA ARG A 394 -5.85 -42.36 6.96
C ARG A 394 -6.46 -42.02 5.60
N ASN A 395 -7.58 -41.31 5.58
CA ASN A 395 -8.34 -41.02 4.36
C ASN A 395 -7.84 -39.77 3.61
N ASN A 396 -6.78 -39.13 4.11
CA ASN A 396 -6.23 -37.92 3.50
C ASN A 396 -5.20 -38.28 2.42
N LYS A 397 -5.42 -37.83 1.19
CA LYS A 397 -4.60 -38.23 0.03
C LYS A 397 -3.17 -37.73 0.14
N ASN A 398 -2.99 -36.51 0.63
CA ASN A 398 -1.66 -35.94 0.86
C ASN A 398 -0.86 -36.75 1.89
N VAL A 399 -1.50 -37.18 2.99
CA VAL A 399 -0.86 -38.05 4.00
C VAL A 399 -0.56 -39.44 3.43
N GLN A 400 -1.51 -40.06 2.72
CA GLN A 400 -1.28 -41.37 2.10
C GLN A 400 -0.09 -41.34 1.14
N HIS A 401 -0.03 -40.33 0.27
CA HIS A 401 1.08 -40.14 -0.66
C HIS A 401 2.41 -39.96 0.08
N PHE A 402 2.43 -39.07 1.07
CA PHE A 402 3.61 -38.81 1.89
C PHE A 402 4.13 -40.08 2.58
N ILE A 403 3.26 -40.88 3.21
CA ILE A 403 3.64 -42.13 3.88
C ILE A 403 4.24 -43.13 2.88
N ILE A 404 3.62 -43.28 1.70
CA ILE A 404 4.14 -44.15 0.63
C ILE A 404 5.53 -43.69 0.17
N GLU A 405 5.74 -42.38 0.00
CA GLU A 405 7.06 -41.85 -0.36
C GLU A 405 8.11 -42.16 0.71
N LYS A 406 7.79 -41.97 1.99
CA LYS A 406 8.72 -42.23 3.09
C LYS A 406 9.03 -43.72 3.28
N LEU A 407 8.11 -44.62 2.93
CA LEU A 407 8.37 -46.06 2.93
C LEU A 407 9.27 -46.52 1.78
N LYS A 408 9.29 -45.79 0.67
CA LYS A 408 10.16 -46.04 -0.50
C LYS A 408 11.52 -45.33 -0.42
N GLY A 409 11.62 -44.33 0.44
CA GLY A 409 12.81 -43.49 0.58
C GLY A 409 13.95 -44.14 1.36
N ASP A 410 15.05 -43.41 1.46
CA ASP A 410 16.31 -43.83 2.08
C ASP A 410 16.55 -43.21 3.48
N HIS A 411 15.52 -42.61 4.08
CA HIS A 411 15.62 -41.96 5.39
C HIS A 411 15.07 -42.84 6.51
N LYS A 412 15.96 -43.59 7.18
CA LYS A 412 15.63 -44.58 8.25
C LYS A 412 14.57 -44.09 9.23
N ILE A 413 14.75 -42.91 9.81
CA ILE A 413 13.85 -42.40 10.85
C ILE A 413 12.46 -42.10 10.28
N HIS A 414 12.37 -41.56 9.06
CA HIS A 414 11.07 -41.28 8.43
C HIS A 414 10.37 -42.57 8.04
N PHE A 415 11.12 -43.56 7.56
CA PHE A 415 10.60 -44.90 7.31
C PHE A 415 9.99 -45.51 8.58
N GLU A 416 10.74 -45.54 9.68
CA GLU A 416 10.28 -46.12 10.96
C GLU A 416 9.05 -45.39 11.50
N LYS A 417 9.02 -44.06 11.43
CA LYS A 417 7.85 -43.26 11.83
C LYS A 417 6.64 -43.51 10.92
N SER A 418 6.83 -43.73 9.63
CA SER A 418 5.75 -44.13 8.71
C SER A 418 5.16 -45.48 9.10
N VAL A 419 6.00 -46.46 9.46
CA VAL A 419 5.53 -47.75 9.96
C VAL A 419 4.72 -47.59 11.25
N ASP A 420 5.12 -46.69 12.16
CA ASP A 420 4.34 -46.38 13.36
C ASP A 420 2.96 -45.76 13.04
N VAL A 421 2.87 -44.91 12.01
CA VAL A 421 1.58 -44.39 11.52
C VAL A 421 0.70 -45.53 11.01
N LEU A 422 1.25 -46.46 10.21
CA LEU A 422 0.52 -47.62 9.72
C LEU A 422 0.03 -48.54 10.85
N ARG A 423 0.85 -48.75 11.87
CA ARG A 423 0.46 -49.49 13.09
C ARG A 423 -0.70 -48.80 13.80
N ALA A 424 -0.67 -47.47 13.91
CA ALA A 424 -1.73 -46.70 14.55
C ALA A 424 -3.06 -46.76 13.75
N TRP A 425 -3.00 -46.72 12.42
CA TRP A 425 -4.18 -46.92 11.56
C TRP A 425 -4.75 -48.33 11.73
N ASN A 426 -3.89 -49.35 11.78
CA ASN A 426 -4.32 -50.73 11.99
C ASN A 426 -5.00 -50.94 13.35
N TYR A 427 -4.47 -50.33 14.42
CA TYR A 427 -5.03 -50.46 15.77
C TYR A 427 -6.43 -49.82 15.90
N ARG A 428 -6.75 -48.80 15.11
CA ARG A 428 -8.01 -48.04 15.21
C ARG A 428 -9.22 -48.72 14.55
N GLY A 429 -9.07 -49.97 14.06
CA GLY A 429 -10.21 -50.80 13.65
C GLY A 429 -10.76 -50.50 12.25
N ASP A 430 -9.92 -49.98 11.36
CA ASP A 430 -10.26 -49.75 9.97
C ASP A 430 -10.56 -51.08 9.23
N GLU A 431 -11.64 -51.13 8.43
CA GLU A 431 -12.18 -52.37 7.83
C GLU A 431 -11.22 -53.14 6.89
N ASP A 432 -10.15 -52.48 6.40
CA ASP A 432 -9.07 -53.10 5.63
C ASP A 432 -7.80 -53.19 6.50
N GLN A 433 -7.83 -54.07 7.50
CA GLN A 433 -6.72 -54.24 8.44
C GLN A 433 -5.42 -54.59 7.71
N LEU A 434 -4.35 -53.86 8.02
CA LEU A 434 -3.00 -54.27 7.67
C LEU A 434 -2.66 -55.48 8.55
N ASP A 435 -2.40 -56.64 7.95
CA ASP A 435 -1.98 -57.83 8.71
C ASP A 435 -0.78 -57.46 9.61
N ARG A 436 -0.81 -57.86 10.88
CA ARG A 436 0.29 -57.63 11.82
C ARG A 436 1.60 -58.22 11.29
N ASN A 437 1.52 -59.33 10.56
CA ASN A 437 2.69 -59.92 9.92
C ASN A 437 3.27 -59.01 8.82
N LEU A 438 2.40 -58.40 8.01
CA LEU A 438 2.79 -57.43 6.98
C LEU A 438 3.53 -56.23 7.56
N LEU A 439 3.07 -55.71 8.71
CA LEU A 439 3.72 -54.58 9.39
C LEU A 439 5.07 -54.97 10.04
N ASN A 440 5.28 -56.25 10.39
CA ASN A 440 6.55 -56.74 10.90
C ASN A 440 7.58 -56.94 9.77
N GLU A 441 7.10 -57.29 8.57
CA GLU A 441 7.91 -57.38 7.34
C GLU A 441 8.37 -56.00 6.83
N LEU A 442 7.73 -54.91 7.26
CA LEU A 442 8.17 -53.53 7.00
C LEU A 442 9.22 -53.08 8.03
N ASN A 443 10.44 -53.64 7.95
CA ASN A 443 11.58 -53.19 8.74
C ASN A 443 12.69 -52.61 7.86
N TRP A 444 13.49 -51.73 8.47
CA TRP A 444 14.50 -50.96 7.76
C TRP A 444 15.67 -51.82 7.25
N ASP A 445 16.08 -52.81 8.04
CA ASP A 445 17.24 -53.63 7.71
C ASP A 445 16.96 -54.45 6.44
N ASP A 446 15.77 -55.05 6.34
CA ASP A 446 15.33 -55.78 5.14
C ASP A 446 15.12 -54.85 3.92
N ALA A 447 14.67 -53.61 4.16
CA ALA A 447 14.54 -52.60 3.11
C ALA A 447 15.89 -52.28 2.47
N THR A 448 16.93 -52.06 3.29
CA THR A 448 18.30 -51.79 2.81
C THR A 448 19.00 -53.02 2.24
N ALA A 449 18.66 -54.22 2.73
CA ALA A 449 19.14 -55.49 2.20
C ALA A 449 18.48 -55.90 0.87
N HIS A 450 17.49 -55.13 0.39
CA HIS A 450 16.70 -55.42 -0.81
C HIS A 450 15.98 -56.78 -0.74
N ASP A 451 15.50 -57.16 0.45
CA ASP A 451 14.82 -58.44 0.67
C ASP A 451 13.56 -58.57 -0.21
N PRO A 452 13.38 -59.67 -0.97
CA PRO A 452 12.18 -59.89 -1.77
C PRO A 452 10.86 -59.87 -0.97
N ASN A 453 10.89 -60.31 0.29
CA ASN A 453 9.73 -60.31 1.18
C ASN A 453 9.36 -58.88 1.57
N PHE A 454 10.34 -58.02 1.84
CA PHE A 454 10.09 -56.59 2.07
C PHE A 454 9.40 -55.93 0.88
N ARG A 455 9.89 -56.18 -0.35
CA ARG A 455 9.27 -55.62 -1.57
C ARG A 455 7.81 -56.07 -1.75
N SER A 456 7.56 -57.36 -1.52
CA SER A 456 6.20 -57.93 -1.55
C SER A 456 5.29 -57.30 -0.49
N ALA A 457 5.81 -57.11 0.73
CA ALA A 457 5.09 -56.47 1.82
C ALA A 457 4.78 -54.99 1.52
N LEU A 458 5.73 -54.26 0.96
CA LEU A 458 5.58 -52.87 0.56
C LEU A 458 4.52 -52.70 -0.54
N ASP A 459 4.55 -53.53 -1.59
CA ASP A 459 3.56 -53.48 -2.67
C ASP A 459 2.14 -53.76 -2.18
N LYS A 460 1.97 -54.75 -1.29
CA LYS A 460 0.68 -55.03 -0.64
C LYS A 460 0.22 -53.86 0.22
N THR A 461 1.13 -53.27 1.00
CA THR A 461 0.85 -52.13 1.87
C THR A 461 0.38 -50.92 1.04
N ILE A 462 1.08 -50.59 -0.04
CA ILE A 462 0.72 -49.50 -0.94
C ILE A 462 -0.68 -49.71 -1.52
N LYS A 463 -0.99 -50.93 -2.00
CA LYS A 463 -2.32 -51.27 -2.52
C LYS A 463 -3.42 -51.08 -1.48
N ILE A 464 -3.14 -51.40 -0.21
CA ILE A 464 -4.10 -51.21 0.89
C ILE A 464 -4.30 -49.73 1.21
N ILE A 465 -3.22 -48.94 1.23
CA ILE A 465 -3.29 -47.48 1.45
C ILE A 465 -4.11 -46.80 0.35
N GLN A 466 -3.92 -47.20 -0.91
CA GLN A 466 -4.55 -46.57 -2.09
C GLN A 466 -5.95 -47.12 -2.45
N LYS A 467 -6.49 -48.12 -1.72
CA LYS A 467 -7.73 -48.81 -2.08
C LYS A 467 -9.02 -48.02 -1.80
N LYS A 468 -8.92 -46.82 -1.26
CA LYS A 468 -10.00 -45.87 -0.95
C LYS A 468 -9.61 -44.49 -1.45
#